data_AF-A0A0N0ANJ9-F1
#
_entry.id   AF-A0A0N0ANJ9-F1
#
_cell.length_a   1.000
_cell.length_b   1.000
_cell.length_c   1.000
_cell.angle_alpha   90.00
_cell.angle_beta   90.00
_cell.angle_gamma   90.00
#
_symmetry.space_group_name_H-M   'P 1'
#
loop_
_entity.id
_entity.type
_entity.pdbx_description
1 polymer ?
#
loop_
_entity_poly.entity_id
_entity_poly.type
_entity_poly.pdbx_seq_one_letter_code
_entity_poly.pdbx_strand_id
1 'polypeptide(L)'
;MPALTGGWRARVVDPDTRDLDLVHRWMQAPHVVAFWHQAWPREQWAEELRRQLSGRHSLPVLVSRGEDPVIYLEVYRAARDVVAQVYQARPHDIGLHVAVGELSMTDQGLVRELLPLVTAALFDADPRCTRVLLEPDVRNRRAIASFTAGGFAPVGEVLLPDKVALLMVRTR
;
A
#
# COMPACT_ATOMS: atom_id res chain seq x y z
N MET A 1 8.43 8.85 -5.51
CA MET A 1 7.80 7.69 -6.18
C MET A 1 8.34 7.61 -7.60
N PRO A 2 8.99 6.52 -8.01
CA PRO A 2 9.45 6.35 -9.39
C PRO A 2 8.28 6.33 -10.38
N ALA A 3 8.55 6.70 -11.63
CA ALA A 3 7.56 6.66 -12.70
C ALA A 3 7.11 5.22 -12.96
N LEU A 4 5.82 5.04 -13.23
CA LEU A 4 5.23 3.74 -13.59
C LEU A 4 5.08 3.65 -15.11
N THR A 5 5.01 2.42 -15.62
CA THR A 5 4.83 2.10 -17.04
C THR A 5 3.43 1.53 -17.31
N GLY A 6 3.12 1.16 -18.57
CA GLY A 6 1.89 0.42 -18.90
C GLY A 6 0.59 1.20 -18.68
N GLY A 7 0.61 2.53 -18.86
CA GLY A 7 -0.57 3.39 -18.67
C GLY A 7 -0.88 3.75 -17.21
N TRP A 8 -0.03 3.29 -16.28
CA TRP A 8 -0.12 3.64 -14.87
C TRP A 8 0.63 4.92 -14.57
N ARG A 9 0.09 5.72 -13.65
CA ARG A 9 0.75 6.91 -13.10
C ARG A 9 0.64 6.89 -11.59
N ALA A 10 1.71 7.32 -10.93
CA ALA A 10 1.72 7.48 -9.48
C ALA A 10 2.12 8.90 -9.13
N ARG A 11 1.43 9.49 -8.16
CA ARG A 11 1.77 10.81 -7.61
C ARG A 11 1.59 10.81 -6.11
N VAL A 12 2.40 11.61 -5.43
CA VAL A 12 2.27 11.81 -4.00
C VAL A 12 0.96 12.53 -3.71
N VAL A 13 0.30 12.16 -2.62
CA VAL A 13 -0.94 12.80 -2.16
C VAL A 13 -0.67 14.22 -1.70
N ASP A 14 -1.53 15.16 -2.09
CA ASP A 14 -1.49 16.54 -1.60
C ASP A 14 -2.65 16.80 -0.61
N PRO A 15 -2.39 16.90 0.70
CA PRO A 15 -3.42 17.02 1.73
C PRO A 15 -4.17 18.36 1.70
N ASP A 16 -3.67 19.36 0.97
CA ASP A 16 -4.28 20.68 0.87
C ASP A 16 -5.17 20.80 -0.39
N THR A 17 -5.42 19.69 -1.08
CA THR A 17 -6.27 19.59 -2.28
C THR A 17 -7.42 18.60 -2.08
N ARG A 18 -8.18 18.33 -3.17
CA ARG A 18 -9.23 17.30 -3.23
C ARG A 18 -8.75 15.88 -2.95
N ASP A 19 -7.44 15.64 -2.90
CA ASP A 19 -6.91 14.31 -2.58
C ASP A 19 -7.25 13.89 -1.15
N LEU A 20 -7.25 14.84 -0.20
CA LEU A 20 -7.66 14.55 1.18
C LEU A 20 -9.09 14.01 1.20
N ASP A 21 -10.01 14.65 0.47
CA ASP A 21 -11.41 14.21 0.40
C ASP A 21 -11.54 12.86 -0.29
N LEU A 22 -10.71 12.60 -1.30
CA LEU A 22 -10.66 11.32 -2.01
C LEU A 22 -10.18 10.18 -1.12
N VAL A 23 -9.02 10.36 -0.45
CA VAL A 23 -8.45 9.38 0.47
C VAL A 23 -9.42 9.13 1.62
N HIS A 24 -9.93 10.19 2.26
CA HIS A 24 -10.91 10.06 3.33
C HIS A 24 -12.14 9.27 2.87
N ARG A 25 -12.73 9.58 1.71
CA ARG A 25 -13.88 8.84 1.16
C ARG A 25 -13.57 7.35 0.98
N TRP A 26 -12.43 7.01 0.40
CA TRP A 26 -12.04 5.61 0.20
C TRP A 26 -11.80 4.87 1.51
N MET A 27 -11.24 5.55 2.52
CA MET A 27 -11.00 4.97 3.84
C MET A 27 -12.28 4.74 4.65
N GLN A 28 -13.39 5.35 4.23
CA GLN A 28 -14.75 5.12 4.74
C GLN A 28 -15.50 4.05 3.93
N ALA A 29 -14.98 3.59 2.79
CA ALA A 29 -15.68 2.62 1.95
C ALA A 29 -15.72 1.23 2.62
N PRO A 30 -16.88 0.53 2.66
CA PRO A 30 -17.03 -0.69 3.45
C PRO A 30 -15.98 -1.79 3.18
N HIS A 31 -15.53 -1.94 1.93
CA HIS A 31 -14.50 -2.92 1.57
C HIS A 31 -13.10 -2.56 2.05
N VAL A 32 -12.82 -1.27 2.27
CA VAL A 32 -11.58 -0.77 2.86
C VAL A 32 -11.66 -0.84 4.39
N VAL A 33 -12.75 -0.34 4.98
CA VAL A 33 -12.98 -0.36 6.44
C VAL A 33 -12.81 -1.75 7.04
N ALA A 34 -13.24 -2.79 6.31
CA ALA A 34 -13.16 -4.18 6.76
C ALA A 34 -11.73 -4.65 7.14
N PHE A 35 -10.68 -4.03 6.58
CA PHE A 35 -9.29 -4.50 6.75
C PHE A 35 -8.26 -3.40 6.97
N TRP A 36 -8.60 -2.14 6.70
CA TRP A 36 -7.66 -1.02 6.79
C TRP A 36 -7.63 -0.38 8.19
N HIS A 37 -8.70 -0.52 8.97
CA HIS A 37 -8.79 -0.06 10.37
C HIS A 37 -8.53 1.45 10.60
N GLN A 38 -8.62 2.28 9.57
CA GLN A 38 -8.44 3.74 9.64
C GLN A 38 -9.63 4.52 9.05
N ALA A 39 -10.85 4.10 9.38
CA ALA A 39 -12.09 4.84 9.07
C ALA A 39 -12.24 6.10 9.94
N TRP A 40 -11.17 6.89 10.00
CA TRP A 40 -11.03 8.06 10.86
C TRP A 40 -11.76 9.28 10.30
N PRO A 41 -12.05 10.28 11.15
CA PRO A 41 -12.49 11.58 10.69
C PRO A 41 -11.50 12.20 9.70
N ARG A 42 -12.02 13.07 8.83
CA ARG A 42 -11.26 13.77 7.80
C ARG A 42 -10.09 14.55 8.36
N GLU A 43 -10.26 15.21 9.50
CA GLU A 43 -9.24 16.02 10.17
C GLU A 43 -8.04 15.16 10.57
N GLN A 44 -8.31 13.96 11.10
CA GLN A 44 -7.27 13.00 11.46
C GLN A 44 -6.53 12.48 10.21
N TRP A 45 -7.23 12.27 9.09
CA TRP A 45 -6.56 11.95 7.81
C TRP A 45 -5.70 13.10 7.29
N ALA A 46 -6.10 14.36 7.50
CA ALA A 46 -5.29 15.51 7.13
C ALA A 46 -3.98 15.56 7.95
N GLU A 47 -4.06 15.27 9.26
CA GLU A 47 -2.89 15.15 10.13
C GLU A 47 -2.01 13.96 9.75
N GLU A 48 -2.61 12.82 9.46
CA GLU A 48 -1.92 11.61 8.99
C GLU A 48 -1.12 11.89 7.74
N LEU A 49 -1.75 12.39 6.68
CA LEU A 49 -1.09 12.65 5.40
C LEU A 49 0.08 13.64 5.57
N ARG A 50 -0.09 14.70 6.36
CA ARG A 50 1.02 15.63 6.69
C ARG A 50 2.13 14.95 7.46
N ARG A 51 1.80 14.05 8.41
CA ARG A 51 2.80 13.27 9.16
C ARG A 51 3.58 12.33 8.25
N GLN A 52 2.90 11.62 7.35
CA GLN A 52 3.52 10.72 6.38
C GLN A 52 4.49 11.51 5.47
N LEU A 53 4.06 12.66 4.94
CA LEU A 53 4.87 13.54 4.11
C LEU A 53 6.07 14.18 4.83
N SER A 54 6.12 14.17 6.16
CA SER A 54 7.31 14.59 6.92
C SER A 54 8.52 13.64 6.77
N GLY A 55 8.35 12.51 6.07
CA GLY A 55 9.43 11.60 5.68
C GLY A 55 9.84 10.59 6.76
N ARG A 56 9.08 10.50 7.87
CA ARG A 56 9.40 9.64 9.01
C ARG A 56 8.68 8.30 9.02
N HIS A 57 7.56 8.17 8.31
CA HIS A 57 6.67 7.02 8.43
C HIS A 57 6.50 6.31 7.07
N SER A 58 5.61 6.81 6.23
CA SER A 58 5.29 6.28 4.91
C SER A 58 5.18 7.42 3.89
N LEU A 59 5.19 7.09 2.61
CA LEU A 59 4.88 8.00 1.52
C LEU A 59 3.47 7.67 0.99
N PRO A 60 2.49 8.58 1.12
CA PRO A 60 1.15 8.37 0.59
C PRO A 60 1.12 8.68 -0.90
N VAL A 61 0.58 7.77 -1.69
CA VAL A 61 0.60 7.82 -3.15
C VAL A 61 -0.78 7.49 -3.69
N LEU A 62 -1.27 8.33 -4.60
CA LEU A 62 -2.40 8.00 -5.47
C LEU A 62 -1.89 7.43 -6.78
N VAL A 63 -2.49 6.33 -7.21
CA VAL A 63 -2.16 5.63 -8.45
C VAL A 63 -3.37 5.63 -9.37
N SER A 64 -3.14 6.05 -10.61
CA SER A 64 -4.14 6.18 -11.67
C SER A 64 -3.91 5.16 -12.78
N ARG A 65 -5.00 4.61 -13.33
CA ARG A 65 -5.06 3.90 -14.61
C ARG A 65 -6.03 4.66 -15.50
N GLY A 66 -5.51 5.40 -16.48
CA GLY A 66 -6.29 6.46 -17.13
C GLY A 66 -6.23 7.76 -16.33
N GLU A 67 -7.24 8.62 -16.47
CA GLU A 67 -7.22 10.00 -15.94
C GLU A 67 -7.38 10.06 -14.42
N ASP A 68 -8.23 9.21 -13.85
CA ASP A 68 -8.58 9.26 -12.43
C ASP A 68 -7.74 8.30 -11.57
N PRO A 69 -7.47 8.66 -10.30
CA PRO A 69 -6.92 7.73 -9.32
C PRO A 69 -7.86 6.55 -9.06
N VAL A 70 -7.28 5.35 -8.91
CA VAL A 70 -8.01 4.10 -8.66
C VAL A 70 -7.51 3.35 -7.43
N ILE A 71 -6.26 3.60 -7.02
CA ILE A 71 -5.61 2.94 -5.88
C ILE A 71 -4.92 4.00 -5.01
N TYR A 72 -5.04 3.84 -3.70
CA TYR A 72 -4.20 4.49 -2.70
C TYR A 72 -3.14 3.51 -2.22
N LEU A 73 -1.88 3.97 -2.20
CA LEU A 73 -0.73 3.23 -1.71
C LEU A 73 -0.06 3.98 -0.56
N GLU A 74 0.38 3.23 0.44
CA GLU A 74 1.40 3.70 1.37
C GLU A 74 2.70 2.96 1.10
N VAL A 75 3.77 3.68 0.78
CA VAL A 75 5.10 3.10 0.58
C VAL A 75 5.95 3.43 1.79
N TYR A 76 6.38 2.43 2.56
CA TYR A 76 7.07 2.67 3.83
C TYR A 76 8.37 1.87 3.94
N ARG A 77 9.25 2.30 4.86
CA ARG A 77 10.47 1.56 5.16
C ARG A 77 10.17 0.52 6.23
N ALA A 78 10.24 -0.76 5.89
CA ALA A 78 9.81 -1.82 6.80
C ALA A 78 10.58 -1.82 8.13
N ALA A 79 11.89 -1.51 8.09
CA ALA A 79 12.72 -1.38 9.29
C ALA A 79 12.33 -0.23 10.25
N ARG A 80 11.40 0.64 9.85
CA ARG A 80 10.88 1.75 10.67
C ARG A 80 9.38 1.60 11.00
N ASP A 81 8.80 0.46 10.65
CA ASP A 81 7.38 0.20 10.80
C ASP A 81 7.13 -0.89 11.86
N VAL A 82 5.88 -1.03 12.32
CA VAL A 82 5.50 -2.04 13.31
C VAL A 82 5.83 -3.46 12.85
N VAL A 83 5.83 -3.72 11.54
CA VAL A 83 6.21 -5.03 10.98
C VAL A 83 7.62 -5.46 11.40
N ALA A 84 8.56 -4.52 11.65
CA ALA A 84 9.92 -4.85 12.11
C ALA A 84 9.96 -5.52 13.49
N GLN A 85 8.87 -5.45 14.28
CA GLN A 85 8.78 -6.13 15.58
C GLN A 85 8.55 -7.64 15.44
N VAL A 86 8.01 -8.08 14.29
CA VAL A 86 7.60 -9.48 14.04
C VAL A 86 8.26 -10.09 12.81
N TYR A 87 8.96 -9.28 12.03
CA TYR A 87 9.71 -9.67 10.86
C TYR A 87 11.14 -9.11 10.96
N GLN A 88 12.13 -9.93 10.60
CA GLN A 88 13.53 -9.48 10.51
C GLN A 88 13.74 -8.60 9.28
N ALA A 89 13.31 -7.34 9.40
CA ALA A 89 13.43 -6.32 8.38
C ALA A 89 14.90 -5.97 8.13
N ARG A 90 15.29 -5.93 6.85
CA ARG A 90 16.57 -5.36 6.41
C ARG A 90 16.42 -3.85 6.29
N PRO A 91 17.51 -3.07 6.43
CA PRO A 91 17.46 -1.61 6.38
C PRO A 91 16.82 -1.01 5.13
N HIS A 92 16.81 -1.76 4.03
CA HIS A 92 16.28 -1.32 2.74
C HIS A 92 14.99 -2.00 2.30
N ASP A 93 14.42 -2.92 3.09
CA ASP A 93 13.14 -3.51 2.73
C ASP A 93 12.05 -2.43 2.68
N ILE A 94 11.19 -2.52 1.68
CA ILE A 94 10.07 -1.61 1.48
C ILE A 94 8.77 -2.38 1.73
N GLY A 95 7.88 -1.81 2.52
CA GLY A 95 6.52 -2.31 2.67
C GLY A 95 5.54 -1.49 1.86
N LEU A 96 4.43 -2.13 1.51
CA LEU A 96 3.30 -1.52 0.83
C LEU A 96 2.01 -1.76 1.62
N HIS A 97 1.18 -0.73 1.74
CA HIS A 97 -0.25 -0.92 1.96
C HIS A 97 -1.02 -0.53 0.70
N VAL A 98 -2.07 -1.28 0.35
CA VAL A 98 -2.80 -1.13 -0.92
C VAL A 98 -4.31 -1.09 -0.69
N ALA A 99 -4.95 0.02 -1.04
CA ALA A 99 -6.41 0.16 -1.03
C ALA A 99 -6.92 0.46 -2.45
N VAL A 100 -7.85 -0.37 -2.93
CA VAL A 100 -8.63 -0.06 -4.15
C VAL A 100 -9.73 0.91 -3.73
N GLY A 101 -9.81 2.05 -4.41
CA GLY A 101 -10.64 3.16 -3.98
C GLY A 101 -12.14 2.86 -4.03
N GLU A 102 -12.69 2.77 -5.24
CA GLU A 102 -14.13 2.53 -5.43
C GLU A 102 -14.45 1.03 -5.37
N LEU A 103 -15.58 0.67 -4.75
CA LEU A 103 -16.01 -0.72 -4.67
C LEU A 103 -16.21 -1.35 -6.05
N SER A 104 -16.74 -0.60 -7.01
CA SER A 104 -16.95 -1.04 -8.40
C SER A 104 -15.66 -1.34 -9.15
N MET A 105 -14.52 -0.85 -8.66
CA MET A 105 -13.18 -1.11 -9.21
C MET A 105 -12.52 -2.34 -8.58
N THR A 106 -13.09 -2.89 -7.51
CA THR A 106 -12.65 -4.18 -6.97
C THR A 106 -12.87 -5.28 -8.00
N ASP A 107 -12.08 -6.35 -7.91
CA ASP A 107 -12.14 -7.51 -8.81
C ASP A 107 -11.85 -7.23 -10.31
N GLN A 108 -11.40 -6.03 -10.67
CA GLN A 108 -10.97 -5.66 -12.04
C GLN A 108 -9.49 -5.90 -12.35
N GLY A 109 -8.79 -6.71 -11.54
CA GLY A 109 -7.37 -7.03 -11.75
C GLY A 109 -6.38 -5.90 -11.46
N LEU A 110 -6.84 -4.73 -10.97
CA LEU A 110 -6.00 -3.54 -10.76
C LEU A 110 -4.73 -3.81 -9.93
N VAL A 111 -4.88 -4.44 -8.76
CA VAL A 111 -3.77 -4.73 -7.85
C VAL A 111 -2.79 -5.75 -8.46
N ARG A 112 -3.34 -6.79 -9.11
CA ARG A 112 -2.55 -7.82 -9.79
C ARG A 112 -1.66 -7.22 -10.88
N GLU A 113 -2.21 -6.30 -11.68
CA GLU A 113 -1.48 -5.61 -12.75
C GLU A 113 -0.47 -4.59 -12.22
N LEU A 114 -0.84 -3.86 -11.16
CA LEU A 114 -0.02 -2.76 -10.63
C LEU A 114 1.22 -3.26 -9.88
N LEU A 115 1.08 -4.29 -9.04
CA LEU A 115 2.14 -4.72 -8.12
C LEU A 115 3.47 -5.05 -8.82
N PRO A 116 3.51 -5.75 -9.97
CA PRO A 116 4.75 -5.96 -10.71
C PRO A 116 5.45 -4.68 -11.17
N LEU A 117 4.66 -3.66 -11.56
CA LEU A 117 5.20 -2.40 -12.06
C LEU A 117 5.74 -1.55 -10.91
N VAL A 118 4.99 -1.45 -9.81
CA VAL A 118 5.42 -0.70 -8.62
C VAL A 118 6.66 -1.34 -8.00
N THR A 119 6.69 -2.65 -7.85
CA THR A 119 7.84 -3.35 -7.23
C THR A 119 9.11 -3.22 -8.07
N ALA A 120 9.02 -3.38 -9.40
CA ALA A 120 10.15 -3.14 -10.30
C ALA A 120 10.66 -1.69 -10.17
N ALA A 121 9.75 -0.71 -10.22
CA ALA A 121 10.12 0.70 -10.09
C ALA A 121 10.79 1.01 -8.74
N LEU A 122 10.31 0.41 -7.64
CA LEU A 122 10.91 0.57 -6.31
C LEU A 122 12.31 -0.06 -6.22
N PHE A 123 12.51 -1.23 -6.83
CA PHE A 123 13.84 -1.85 -6.90
C PHE A 123 14.83 -1.04 -7.74
N ASP A 124 14.37 -0.38 -8.80
CA ASP A 124 15.21 0.49 -9.62
C ASP A 124 15.57 1.79 -8.87
N ALA A 125 14.63 2.33 -8.10
CA ALA A 125 14.82 3.56 -7.33
C ALA A 125 15.75 3.39 -6.11
N ASP A 126 15.76 2.22 -5.47
CA ASP A 126 16.69 1.89 -4.37
C ASP A 126 17.37 0.55 -4.66
N PRO A 127 18.54 0.52 -5.31
CA PRO A 127 19.25 -0.72 -5.66
C PRO A 127 19.64 -1.61 -4.48
N ARG A 128 19.59 -1.07 -3.24
CA ARG A 128 19.82 -1.84 -2.01
C ARG A 128 18.56 -2.53 -1.49
N CYS A 129 17.38 -2.09 -1.97
CA CYS A 129 16.13 -2.79 -1.72
C CYS A 129 16.14 -4.11 -2.50
N THR A 130 16.10 -5.22 -1.76
CA THR A 130 16.07 -6.58 -2.34
C THR A 130 14.75 -7.30 -2.07
N ARG A 131 13.88 -6.71 -1.25
CA ARG A 131 12.58 -7.26 -0.86
C ARG A 131 11.53 -6.15 -0.76
N VAL A 132 10.38 -6.39 -1.36
CA VAL A 132 9.14 -5.65 -1.08
C VAL A 132 8.18 -6.58 -0.36
N LEU A 133 7.46 -6.07 0.64
CA LEU A 133 6.55 -6.86 1.45
C LEU A 133 5.15 -6.24 1.57
N LEU A 134 4.20 -7.11 1.87
CA LEU A 134 2.78 -6.85 2.13
C LEU A 134 2.37 -7.68 3.35
N GLU A 135 1.48 -7.15 4.19
CA GLU A 135 0.91 -7.86 5.35
C GLU A 135 -0.62 -7.79 5.38
N PRO A 136 -1.34 -8.38 4.39
CA PRO A 136 -2.79 -8.48 4.47
C PRO A 136 -3.23 -9.26 5.72
N ASP A 137 -4.37 -8.87 6.29
CA ASP A 137 -5.07 -9.72 7.25
C ASP A 137 -5.33 -11.12 6.64
N VAL A 138 -5.08 -12.19 7.39
CA VAL A 138 -5.24 -13.58 6.93
C VAL A 138 -6.67 -13.89 6.42
N ARG A 139 -7.66 -13.13 6.89
CA ARG A 139 -9.07 -13.22 6.48
C ARG A 139 -9.34 -12.51 5.15
N ASN A 140 -8.47 -11.60 4.72
CA ASN A 140 -8.60 -10.87 3.45
C ASN A 140 -8.15 -11.73 2.26
N ARG A 141 -8.88 -12.81 2.00
CA ARG A 141 -8.59 -13.77 0.93
C ARG A 141 -8.50 -13.12 -0.45
N ARG A 142 -9.26 -12.04 -0.70
CA ARG A 142 -9.23 -11.29 -1.96
C ARG A 142 -7.91 -10.56 -2.17
N ALA A 143 -7.42 -9.86 -1.13
CA ALA A 143 -6.12 -9.21 -1.18
C ALA A 143 -4.99 -10.25 -1.34
N ILE A 144 -5.00 -11.33 -0.56
CA ILE A 144 -4.01 -12.41 -0.65
C ILE A 144 -3.96 -12.98 -2.07
N ALA A 145 -5.10 -13.30 -2.67
CA ALA A 145 -5.16 -13.81 -4.04
C ALA A 145 -4.59 -12.79 -5.05
N SER A 146 -4.92 -11.51 -4.90
CA SER A 146 -4.41 -10.43 -5.77
C SER A 146 -2.91 -10.22 -5.63
N PHE A 147 -2.38 -10.30 -4.40
CA PHE A 147 -0.96 -10.14 -4.10
C PHE A 147 -0.14 -11.32 -4.63
N THR A 148 -0.63 -12.55 -4.47
CA THR A 148 -0.06 -13.75 -5.09
C THR A 148 -0.01 -13.61 -6.60
N ALA A 149 -1.12 -13.21 -7.23
CA ALA A 149 -1.19 -13.01 -8.67
C ALA A 149 -0.30 -11.84 -9.15
N GLY A 150 0.00 -10.88 -8.28
CA GLY A 150 0.95 -9.78 -8.48
C GLY A 150 2.43 -10.15 -8.22
N GLY A 151 2.71 -11.41 -7.91
CA GLY A 151 4.08 -11.95 -7.78
C GLY A 151 4.65 -11.94 -6.36
N PHE A 152 3.82 -11.86 -5.32
CA PHE A 152 4.26 -12.02 -3.93
C PHE A 152 4.05 -13.46 -3.47
N ALA A 153 5.02 -14.00 -2.73
CA ALA A 153 4.93 -15.32 -2.12
C ALA A 153 4.61 -15.20 -0.62
N PRO A 154 3.72 -16.05 -0.07
CA PRO A 154 3.53 -16.11 1.38
C PRO A 154 4.79 -16.62 2.07
N VAL A 155 5.14 -15.99 3.19
CA VAL A 155 6.28 -16.37 4.03
C VAL A 155 5.79 -17.03 5.32
N GLY A 156 4.73 -16.50 5.92
CA GLY A 156 4.15 -17.03 7.15
C GLY A 156 3.21 -16.03 7.81
N GLU A 157 2.45 -16.51 8.80
CA GLU A 157 1.58 -15.66 9.60
C GLU A 157 2.38 -14.94 10.70
N VAL A 158 2.05 -13.67 10.93
CA VAL A 158 2.64 -12.82 11.96
C VAL A 158 1.54 -12.11 12.76
N LEU A 159 1.80 -11.83 14.03
CA LEU A 159 0.86 -11.17 14.93
C LEU A 159 1.15 -9.68 14.98
N LEU A 160 0.32 -8.86 14.36
CA LEU A 160 0.37 -7.40 14.47
C LEU A 160 -0.64 -6.93 15.53
N PRO A 161 -0.49 -5.70 16.09
CA PRO A 161 -1.38 -5.21 17.15
C PRO A 161 -2.87 -5.23 16.77
N ASP A 162 -3.20 -5.08 15.49
CA ASP A 162 -4.56 -4.95 14.96
C ASP A 162 -5.07 -6.21 14.24
N LYS A 163 -4.19 -7.15 13.85
CA LYS A 163 -4.55 -8.33 13.04
C LYS A 163 -3.55 -9.48 13.13
N VAL A 164 -4.03 -10.67 12.77
CA VAL A 164 -3.15 -11.74 12.29
C VAL A 164 -2.94 -11.49 10.79
N ALA A 165 -1.70 -11.25 10.39
CA ALA A 165 -1.36 -10.95 9.00
C ALA A 165 -0.60 -12.10 8.35
N LEU A 166 -0.86 -12.33 7.06
CA LEU A 166 -0.01 -13.20 6.24
C LEU A 166 1.10 -12.34 5.64
N LEU A 167 2.33 -12.46 6.16
CA LEU A 167 3.47 -11.77 5.56
C LEU A 167 3.74 -12.37 4.18
N MET A 168 3.73 -11.51 3.16
CA MET A 168 4.00 -11.87 1.78
C MET A 168 5.17 -11.04 1.26
N VAL A 169 6.09 -11.67 0.55
CA VAL A 169 7.32 -11.03 0.07
C VAL A 169 7.51 -11.28 -1.42
N ARG A 170 7.98 -10.24 -2.11
CA ARG A 170 8.57 -10.33 -3.44
C ARG A 170 10.02 -9.91 -3.34
N THR A 171 10.91 -10.76 -3.85
CA THR A 171 12.33 -10.42 -3.98
C THR A 171 12.61 -9.83 -5.36
N ARG A 172 13.74 -9.14 -5.49
CA ARG A 172 14.30 -8.76 -6.78
C ARG A 172 14.55 -10.00 -7.66
#